data_AF-A7T5C3-F1
#
_entry.id   AF-A7T5C3-F1
#
_cell.length_a   1.000
_cell.length_b   1.000
_cell.length_c   1.000
_cell.angle_alpha   90.00
_cell.angle_beta   90.00
_cell.angle_gamma   90.00
#
_symmetry.space_group_name_H-M   'P 1'
#
loop_
_entity.id
_entity.type
_entity.pdbx_description
1 polymer ?
#
loop_
_entity_poly.entity_id
_entity_poly.type
_entity_poly.pdbx_seq_one_letter_code
_entity_poly.pdbx_strand_id
1 'polypeptide(L)'
;KHASITRYLTGRHLTKHASITRYLTGRHLTKHASITRYLTGRHLTKHASITRYLTGRHLTKHASITRYLTGRHLTKHASITRYLTGRHLTKHASITRYLTGRHLTKHASITRYLTGRHLTKHASITRYLTGRHLTKHASITRYLTGRHLTKHASITRYLTGRHLTKHASITRYLTGRHLTKHACITRYLTGRHLI
;
A
#
# COMPACT_ATOMS: atom_id res chain seq x y z
N LYS A 1 -6.49 -29.97 20.38
CA LYS A 1 -5.66 -30.73 19.40
C LYS A 1 -5.49 -29.89 18.14
N HIS A 2 -4.33 -29.25 17.95
CA HIS A 2 -4.06 -28.45 16.75
C HIS A 2 -3.23 -29.28 15.77
N ALA A 3 -3.90 -29.81 14.74
CA ALA A 3 -3.22 -30.55 13.68
C ALA A 3 -2.27 -29.61 12.90
N SER A 4 -1.01 -30.01 12.83
CA SER A 4 -0.04 -29.54 11.85
C SER A 4 -0.34 -30.22 10.52
N ILE A 5 -0.66 -29.43 9.49
CA ILE A 5 -1.02 -29.97 8.17
C ILE A 5 0.15 -29.76 7.22
N THR A 6 0.76 -30.86 6.78
CA THR A 6 2.00 -30.84 6.01
C THR A 6 1.80 -30.50 4.53
N ARG A 7 0.66 -30.85 3.93
CA ARG A 7 0.43 -30.69 2.48
C ARG A 7 -0.75 -29.78 2.12
N TYR A 8 -1.98 -30.28 2.21
CA TYR A 8 -3.16 -29.58 1.72
C TYR A 8 -4.26 -29.62 2.75
N LEU A 9 -4.91 -28.47 2.95
CA LEU A 9 -6.20 -28.40 3.61
C LEU A 9 -7.15 -27.61 2.71
N THR A 10 -8.29 -28.22 2.40
CA THR A 10 -9.35 -27.58 1.63
C THR A 10 -10.67 -27.71 2.38
N GLY A 11 -11.50 -26.67 2.33
CA GLY A 11 -12.79 -26.72 3.02
C GLY A 11 -13.59 -25.43 2.90
N ARG A 12 -14.89 -25.53 3.18
CA ARG A 12 -15.79 -24.37 3.13
C ARG A 12 -15.61 -23.45 4.33
N HIS A 13 -15.52 -24.03 5.53
CA HIS A 13 -15.34 -23.34 6.80
C HIS A 13 -14.19 -23.99 7.57
N LEU A 14 -13.06 -23.31 7.67
CA LEU A 14 -11.91 -23.81 8.42
C LEU A 14 -11.53 -22.81 9.51
N THR A 15 -11.36 -23.32 10.72
CA THR A 15 -11.16 -22.48 11.91
C THR A 15 -10.11 -23.11 12.81
N LYS A 16 -9.29 -22.28 13.47
CA LYS A 16 -8.38 -22.68 14.56
C LYS A 16 -7.33 -23.75 14.19
N HIS A 17 -6.40 -23.41 13.28
CA HIS A 17 -5.23 -24.27 13.02
C HIS A 17 -3.92 -23.58 13.42
N ALA A 18 -2.99 -24.36 14.00
CA ALA A 18 -1.68 -23.86 14.40
C ALA A 18 -0.76 -23.64 13.19
N SER A 19 -0.61 -24.65 12.33
CA SER A 19 0.34 -24.58 11.21
C SER A 19 -0.13 -25.35 9.98
N ILE A 20 0.12 -24.75 8.80
CA ILE A 20 -0.10 -25.37 7.50
C ILE A 20 1.12 -25.10 6.61
N THR A 21 1.82 -26.15 6.21
CA THR A 21 3.12 -25.99 5.53
C THR A 21 2.97 -25.60 4.06
N ARG A 22 2.00 -26.16 3.31
CA ARG A 22 1.97 -26.00 1.85
C ARG A 22 0.78 -25.20 1.32
N TYR A 23 -0.45 -25.69 1.46
CA TYR A 23 -1.63 -25.03 0.89
C TYR A 23 -2.81 -25.07 1.85
N LEU A 24 -3.44 -23.90 2.00
CA LEU A 24 -4.76 -23.77 2.60
C LEU A 24 -5.68 -23.05 1.61
N THR A 25 -6.78 -23.72 1.24
CA THR A 25 -7.81 -23.16 0.34
C THR A 25 -9.18 -23.26 0.99
N GLY A 26 -9.97 -22.18 0.96
CA GLY A 26 -11.35 -22.27 1.40
C GLY A 26 -12.18 -21.01 1.29
N ARG A 27 -13.47 -21.10 1.61
CA ARG A 27 -14.38 -19.97 1.49
C ARG A 27 -14.28 -19.04 2.70
N HIS A 28 -14.30 -19.60 3.90
CA HIS A 28 -14.21 -18.87 5.17
C HIS A 28 -13.09 -19.46 6.03
N LEU A 29 -11.99 -18.70 6.18
CA LEU A 29 -10.81 -19.12 6.93
C LEU A 29 -10.57 -18.15 8.08
N THR A 30 -10.47 -18.68 9.30
CA THR A 30 -10.42 -17.85 10.50
C THR A 30 -9.42 -18.40 11.53
N LYS A 31 -8.64 -17.50 12.13
CA LYS A 31 -7.72 -17.81 13.25
C LYS A 31 -6.71 -18.92 12.90
N HIS A 32 -5.74 -18.60 12.04
CA HIS A 32 -4.60 -19.49 11.77
C HIS A 32 -3.29 -18.81 12.15
N ALA A 33 -2.42 -19.49 12.89
CA ALA A 33 -1.17 -18.87 13.34
C ALA A 33 -0.15 -18.77 12.20
N SER A 34 0.13 -19.86 11.47
CA SER A 34 1.17 -19.84 10.43
C SER A 34 0.80 -20.61 9.16
N ILE A 35 1.15 -20.03 7.99
CA ILE A 35 1.03 -20.69 6.68
C ILE A 35 2.29 -20.42 5.85
N THR A 36 3.04 -21.46 5.50
CA THR A 36 4.38 -21.27 4.92
C THR A 36 4.36 -20.94 3.41
N ARG A 37 3.36 -21.40 2.64
CA ARG A 37 3.40 -21.23 1.17
C ARG A 37 2.22 -20.52 0.53
N TYR A 38 1.02 -21.08 0.60
CA TYR A 38 -0.14 -20.51 -0.08
C TYR A 38 -1.36 -20.53 0.81
N LEU A 39 -2.00 -19.37 0.92
CA LEU A 39 -3.33 -19.21 1.49
C LEU A 39 -4.23 -18.56 0.43
N THR A 40 -5.32 -19.23 0.07
CA THR A 40 -6.30 -18.71 -0.88
C THR A 40 -7.71 -18.84 -0.33
N GLY A 41 -8.51 -17.78 -0.43
CA GLY A 41 -9.92 -17.87 -0.06
C GLY A 41 -10.74 -16.61 -0.21
N ARG A 42 -12.05 -16.73 0.03
CA ARG A 42 -12.97 -15.60 -0.17
C ARG A 42 -12.94 -14.64 1.02
N HIS A 43 -13.02 -15.16 2.25
CA HIS A 43 -13.03 -14.40 3.49
C HIS A 43 -11.95 -14.93 4.44
N LEU A 44 -10.89 -14.14 4.63
CA LEU A 44 -9.72 -14.50 5.44
C LEU A 44 -9.60 -13.51 6.61
N THR A 45 -9.55 -14.05 7.82
CA THR A 45 -9.59 -13.22 9.04
C THR A 45 -8.63 -13.74 10.10
N LYS A 46 -7.88 -12.81 10.72
CA LYS A 46 -7.00 -13.09 11.87
C LYS A 46 -5.96 -14.18 11.55
N HIS A 47 -4.98 -13.86 10.71
CA HIS A 47 -3.82 -14.75 10.49
C HIS A 47 -2.54 -14.06 10.95
N ALA A 48 -1.69 -14.75 11.70
CA ALA A 48 -0.48 -14.13 12.24
C ALA A 48 0.60 -14.02 11.16
N SER A 49 0.98 -15.11 10.49
CA SER A 49 2.06 -15.08 9.50
C SER A 49 1.76 -15.90 8.23
N ILE A 50 2.13 -15.33 7.08
CA ILE A 50 2.12 -16.01 5.78
C ILE A 50 3.43 -15.73 5.05
N THR A 51 4.25 -16.76 4.85
CA THR A 51 5.62 -16.55 4.36
C THR A 51 5.67 -16.22 2.87
N ARG A 52 4.62 -16.51 2.10
CA ARG A 52 4.76 -16.47 0.64
C ARG A 52 3.59 -15.86 -0.13
N TYR A 53 2.47 -16.55 -0.33
CA TYR A 53 1.36 -16.00 -1.11
C TYR A 53 0.07 -15.98 -0.28
N LEU A 54 -0.56 -14.81 -0.21
CA LEU A 54 -1.92 -14.63 0.26
C LEU A 54 -2.79 -14.04 -0.85
N THR A 55 -3.84 -14.76 -1.23
CA THR A 55 -4.82 -14.29 -2.21
C THR A 55 -6.23 -14.39 -1.64
N GLY A 56 -7.03 -13.32 -1.73
CA GLY A 56 -8.44 -13.42 -1.39
C GLY A 56 -9.29 -12.19 -1.64
N ARG A 57 -10.62 -12.35 -1.51
CA ARG A 57 -11.55 -11.25 -1.79
C ARG A 57 -11.62 -10.25 -0.63
N HIS A 58 -11.75 -10.75 0.59
CA HIS A 58 -11.84 -9.96 1.82
C HIS A 58 -10.79 -10.43 2.83
N LEU A 59 -9.81 -9.57 3.10
CA LEU A 59 -8.65 -9.86 3.94
C LEU A 59 -8.63 -8.89 5.12
N THR A 60 -8.63 -9.43 6.34
CA THR A 60 -8.76 -8.61 7.55
C THR A 60 -7.81 -9.09 8.65
N LYS A 61 -7.10 -8.14 9.27
CA LYS A 61 -6.24 -8.39 10.45
C LYS A 61 -5.18 -9.47 10.18
N HIS A 62 -4.17 -9.15 9.38
CA HIS A 62 -3.00 -10.02 9.21
C HIS A 62 -1.74 -9.32 9.72
N ALA A 63 -0.91 -10.01 10.51
CA ALA A 63 0.27 -9.38 11.08
C ALA A 63 1.40 -9.26 10.05
N SER A 64 1.81 -10.36 9.41
CA SER A 64 2.94 -10.34 8.47
C SER A 64 2.74 -11.17 7.21
N ILE A 65 3.16 -10.61 6.06
CA ILE A 65 3.21 -11.31 4.77
C ILE A 65 4.54 -11.02 4.09
N THR A 66 5.37 -12.05 3.89
CA THR A 66 6.76 -11.83 3.45
C THR A 66 6.92 -11.58 1.95
N ARG A 67 5.97 -11.98 1.11
CA ARG A 67 6.16 -11.89 -0.35
C ARG A 67 5.02 -11.22 -1.10
N TYR A 68 3.89 -11.89 -1.25
CA TYR A 68 2.82 -11.42 -2.12
C TYR A 68 1.49 -11.44 -1.40
N LEU A 69 0.80 -10.30 -1.44
CA LEU A 69 -0.55 -10.13 -0.98
C LEU A 69 -1.40 -9.55 -2.10
N THR A 70 -2.43 -10.28 -2.52
CA THR A 70 -3.39 -9.84 -3.53
C THR A 70 -4.82 -9.94 -3.00
N GLY A 71 -5.60 -8.88 -3.15
CA GLY A 71 -7.03 -8.99 -2.85
C GLY A 71 -7.90 -7.81 -3.27
N ARG A 72 -9.22 -7.95 -3.11
CA ARG A 72 -10.15 -6.88 -3.45
C ARG A 72 -10.29 -5.86 -2.33
N HIS A 73 -10.51 -6.35 -1.10
CA HIS A 73 -10.66 -5.53 0.10
C HIS A 73 -9.67 -5.99 1.16
N LEU A 74 -8.73 -5.12 1.53
CA LEU A 74 -7.66 -5.40 2.47
C LEU A 74 -7.68 -4.37 3.59
N THR A 75 -7.69 -4.85 4.83
CA THR A 75 -7.87 -4.01 6.00
C THR A 75 -6.98 -4.46 7.15
N LYS A 76 -6.27 -3.50 7.76
CA LYS A 76 -5.45 -3.72 8.97
C LYS A 76 -4.36 -4.79 8.75
N HIS A 77 -3.29 -4.43 8.04
CA HIS A 77 -2.11 -5.29 7.93
C HIS A 77 -0.88 -4.59 8.50
N ALA A 78 -0.08 -5.28 9.32
CA ALA A 78 1.08 -4.63 9.93
C ALA A 78 2.25 -4.52 8.94
N SER A 79 2.70 -5.62 8.34
CA SER A 79 3.87 -5.59 7.45
C SER A 79 3.75 -6.46 6.19
N ILE A 80 4.18 -5.90 5.06
CA ILE A 80 4.30 -6.62 3.78
C ILE A 80 5.66 -6.33 3.14
N THR A 81 6.48 -7.35 2.97
CA THR A 81 7.90 -7.13 2.61
C THR A 81 8.13 -6.90 1.11
N ARG A 82 7.23 -7.33 0.21
CA ARG A 82 7.53 -7.24 -1.23
C ARG A 82 6.41 -6.62 -2.06
N TYR A 83 5.29 -7.30 -2.22
CA TYR A 83 4.24 -6.85 -3.15
C TYR A 83 2.87 -6.87 -2.49
N LEU A 84 2.18 -5.74 -2.60
CA LEU A 84 0.80 -5.57 -2.20
C LEU A 84 -0.03 -5.05 -3.37
N THR A 85 -1.01 -5.81 -3.80
CA THR A 85 -1.94 -5.41 -4.87
C THR A 85 -3.38 -5.52 -4.39
N GLY A 86 -4.19 -4.49 -4.63
CA GLY A 86 -5.62 -4.59 -4.39
C GLY A 86 -6.47 -3.39 -4.78
N ARG A 87 -7.79 -3.58 -4.74
CA ARG A 87 -8.73 -2.52 -5.14
C ARG A 87 -8.94 -1.49 -4.03
N HIS A 88 -9.18 -1.96 -2.82
CA HIS A 88 -9.41 -1.13 -1.63
C HIS A 88 -8.48 -1.57 -0.51
N LEU A 89 -7.52 -0.70 -0.14
CA LEU A 89 -6.52 -0.95 0.88
C LEU A 89 -6.62 0.11 1.96
N THR A 90 -6.69 -0.34 3.22
CA THR A 90 -6.92 0.55 4.36
C THR A 90 -6.06 0.12 5.55
N LYS A 91 -5.40 1.10 6.18
CA LYS A 91 -4.62 0.92 7.42
C LYS A 91 -3.52 -0.14 7.27
N HIS A 92 -2.41 0.24 6.64
CA HIS A 92 -1.21 -0.61 6.59
C HIS A 92 -0.02 0.11 7.19
N ALA A 93 0.75 -0.56 8.06
CA ALA A 93 1.88 0.11 8.72
C ALA A 93 3.09 0.22 7.76
N SER A 94 3.57 -0.89 7.19
CA SER A 94 4.78 -0.85 6.35
C SER A 94 4.72 -1.73 5.10
N ILE A 95 5.22 -1.20 3.98
CA ILE A 95 5.40 -1.93 2.72
C ILE A 95 6.80 -1.65 2.15
N THR A 96 7.64 -2.66 2.03
CA THR A 96 9.06 -2.44 1.71
C THR A 96 9.36 -2.22 0.23
N ARG A 97 8.51 -2.69 -0.71
CA ARG A 97 8.85 -2.59 -2.14
C ARG A 97 7.75 -2.00 -3.02
N TYR A 98 6.65 -2.72 -3.24
CA TYR A 98 5.63 -2.29 -4.20
C TYR A 98 4.24 -2.33 -3.58
N LEU A 99 3.53 -1.22 -3.74
CA LEU A 99 2.11 -1.10 -3.42
C LEU A 99 1.36 -0.56 -4.64
N THR A 100 0.39 -1.36 -5.12
CA THR A 100 -0.49 -0.99 -6.23
C THR A 100 -1.95 -1.11 -5.82
N GLY A 101 -2.74 -0.07 -6.09
CA GLY A 101 -4.19 -0.21 -5.94
C GLY A 101 -5.05 0.97 -6.35
N ARG A 102 -6.36 0.77 -6.37
CA ARG A 102 -7.31 1.80 -6.83
C ARG A 102 -7.57 2.85 -5.75
N HIS A 103 -7.85 2.41 -4.53
CA HIS A 103 -8.16 3.26 -3.39
C HIS A 103 -7.26 2.88 -2.20
N LEU A 104 -6.30 3.74 -1.86
CA LEU A 104 -5.33 3.52 -0.80
C LEU A 104 -5.51 4.59 0.29
N THR A 105 -5.64 4.15 1.54
CA THR A 105 -5.94 5.05 2.66
C THR A 105 -5.15 4.67 3.90
N LYS A 106 -4.54 5.67 4.55
CA LYS A 106 -3.83 5.53 5.84
C LYS A 106 -2.70 4.49 5.77
N HIS A 107 -1.58 4.85 5.15
CA HIS A 107 -0.38 4.02 5.17
C HIS A 107 0.78 4.77 5.83
N ALA A 108 1.52 4.12 6.74
CA ALA A 108 2.61 4.81 7.43
C ALA A 108 3.86 4.94 6.54
N SER A 109 4.38 3.84 5.99
CA SER A 109 5.63 3.91 5.20
C SER A 109 5.67 2.99 3.96
N ILE A 110 6.27 3.51 2.88
CA ILE A 110 6.55 2.75 1.64
C ILE A 110 7.96 3.06 1.15
N THR A 111 8.83 2.04 1.07
CA THR A 111 10.26 2.27 0.80
C THR A 111 10.62 2.46 -0.68
N ARG A 112 9.80 1.99 -1.63
CA ARG A 112 10.19 2.01 -3.05
C ARG A 112 9.16 2.60 -4.01
N TYR A 113 8.05 1.91 -4.25
CA TYR A 113 7.08 2.29 -5.27
C TYR A 113 5.66 2.24 -4.73
N LEU A 114 4.92 3.31 -4.96
CA LEU A 114 3.49 3.42 -4.70
C LEU A 114 2.76 3.89 -5.96
N THR A 115 1.80 3.10 -6.42
CA THR A 115 0.97 3.43 -7.57
C THR A 115 -0.52 3.30 -7.23
N GLY A 116 -1.31 4.31 -7.57
CA GLY A 116 -2.76 4.16 -7.47
C GLY A 116 -3.61 5.32 -7.96
N ARG A 117 -4.93 5.10 -8.00
CA ARG A 117 -5.85 6.12 -8.54
C ARG A 117 -6.19 7.19 -7.49
N HIS A 118 -6.52 6.77 -6.27
CA HIS A 118 -6.89 7.64 -5.16
C HIS A 118 -6.07 7.29 -3.92
N LEU A 119 -5.15 8.18 -3.55
CA LEU A 119 -4.20 8.01 -2.45
C LEU A 119 -4.43 9.08 -1.39
N THR A 120 -4.60 8.65 -0.15
CA THR A 120 -4.96 9.55 0.95
C THR A 120 -4.21 9.21 2.23
N LYS A 121 -3.64 10.22 2.89
CA LYS A 121 -2.99 10.11 4.21
C LYS A 121 -1.84 9.09 4.20
N HIS A 122 -0.70 9.47 3.64
CA HIS A 122 0.53 8.67 3.72
C HIS A 122 1.64 9.45 4.43
N ALA A 123 2.36 8.83 5.37
CA ALA A 123 3.41 9.55 6.08
C ALA A 123 4.69 9.67 5.25
N SER A 124 5.26 8.56 4.76
CA SER A 124 6.53 8.63 4.02
C SER A 124 6.62 7.69 2.82
N ILE A 125 7.22 8.18 1.74
CA ILE A 125 7.56 7.40 0.53
C ILE A 125 8.99 7.72 0.09
N THR A 126 9.89 6.74 0.16
CA THR A 126 11.32 7.00 -0.06
C THR A 126 11.70 7.19 -1.53
N ARG A 127 10.88 6.73 -2.48
CA ARG A 127 11.32 6.69 -3.88
C ARG A 127 10.25 7.17 -4.88
N TYR A 128 9.34 6.34 -5.35
CA TYR A 128 8.39 6.75 -6.40
C TYR A 128 6.96 6.72 -5.88
N LEU A 129 6.23 7.80 -6.13
CA LEU A 129 4.80 7.89 -5.94
C LEU A 129 4.14 8.34 -7.24
N THR A 130 3.20 7.55 -7.74
CA THR A 130 2.42 7.87 -8.94
C THR A 130 0.93 7.70 -8.68
N GLY A 131 0.11 8.70 -9.04
CA GLY A 131 -1.32 8.50 -9.03
C GLY A 131 -2.16 9.66 -9.53
N ARG A 132 -3.48 9.42 -9.67
CA ARG A 132 -4.38 10.44 -10.26
C ARG A 132 -4.76 11.52 -9.24
N HIS A 133 -5.17 11.11 -8.03
CA HIS A 133 -5.60 12.01 -6.96
C HIS A 133 -4.82 11.68 -5.69
N LEU A 134 -3.92 12.59 -5.28
CA LEU A 134 -3.04 12.42 -4.14
C LEU A 134 -3.33 13.53 -3.12
N THR A 135 -3.56 13.13 -1.87
CA THR A 135 -4.00 14.04 -0.81
C THR A 135 -3.32 13.73 0.51
N LYS A 136 -2.79 14.77 1.19
CA LYS A 136 -2.20 14.68 2.53
C LYS A 136 -1.05 13.67 2.60
N HIS A 137 0.12 14.06 2.07
CA HIS A 137 1.35 13.27 2.20
C HIS A 137 2.42 14.09 2.93
N ALA A 138 3.12 13.49 3.91
CA ALA A 138 4.12 14.25 4.66
C ALA A 138 5.44 14.36 3.88
N SER A 139 6.05 13.25 3.43
CA SER A 139 7.36 13.32 2.75
C SER A 139 7.54 12.36 1.59
N ILE A 140 8.23 12.83 0.53
CA ILE A 140 8.62 12.03 -0.64
C ILE A 140 10.06 12.36 -1.07
N THR A 141 10.96 11.36 -1.05
CA THR A 141 12.40 11.62 -1.23
C THR A 141 12.88 11.64 -2.69
N ARG A 142 12.21 10.97 -3.65
CA ARG A 142 12.73 10.89 -5.05
C ARG A 142 11.82 11.43 -6.14
N TYR A 143 10.60 10.91 -6.33
CA TYR A 143 9.71 11.36 -7.40
C TYR A 143 8.23 11.28 -6.99
N LEU A 144 7.49 12.34 -7.35
CA LEU A 144 6.05 12.40 -7.25
C LEU A 144 5.43 12.82 -8.58
N THR A 145 4.54 11.99 -9.12
CA THR A 145 3.80 12.28 -10.34
C THR A 145 2.30 12.10 -10.13
N GLY A 146 1.50 13.08 -10.54
CA GLY A 146 0.05 12.89 -10.56
C GLY A 146 -0.78 14.01 -11.16
N ARG A 147 -2.09 13.77 -11.32
CA ARG A 147 -2.98 14.76 -11.96
C ARG A 147 -3.42 15.85 -10.99
N HIS A 148 -3.85 15.46 -9.79
CA HIS A 148 -4.33 16.38 -8.75
C HIS A 148 -3.59 16.09 -7.44
N LEU A 149 -2.74 17.01 -7.01
CA LEU A 149 -1.87 16.87 -5.84
C LEU A 149 -2.23 17.96 -4.83
N THR A 150 -2.52 17.57 -3.60
CA THR A 150 -2.97 18.51 -2.56
C THR A 150 -2.36 18.22 -1.20
N LYS A 151 -1.91 19.26 -0.51
CA LYS A 151 -1.39 19.19 0.87
C LYS A 151 -0.21 18.23 0.99
N HIS A 152 0.94 18.62 0.47
CA HIS A 152 2.19 17.86 0.63
C HIS A 152 3.21 18.70 1.41
N ALA A 153 3.83 18.13 2.46
CA ALA A 153 4.78 18.90 3.26
C ALA A 153 6.15 19.01 2.57
N SER A 154 6.76 17.91 2.13
CA SER A 154 8.09 17.98 1.49
C SER A 154 8.29 16.99 0.34
N ILE A 155 8.96 17.47 -0.73
CA ILE A 155 9.40 16.67 -1.88
C ILE A 155 10.84 17.03 -2.24
N THR A 156 11.77 16.09 -2.12
CA THR A 156 13.20 16.40 -2.22
C THR A 156 13.73 16.55 -3.64
N ARG A 157 13.05 16.00 -4.66
CA ARG A 157 13.67 15.94 -6.01
C ARG A 157 12.80 16.39 -7.16
N TYR A 158 11.71 15.67 -7.44
CA TYR A 158 10.88 15.91 -8.61
C TYR A 158 9.41 15.85 -8.25
N LEU A 159 8.68 16.92 -8.59
CA LEU A 159 7.23 16.99 -8.54
C LEU A 159 6.69 17.31 -9.94
N THR A 160 5.85 16.45 -10.47
CA THR A 160 5.16 16.67 -11.74
C THR A 160 3.66 16.49 -11.59
N GLY A 161 2.86 17.47 -12.02
CA GLY A 161 1.43 17.26 -12.10
C GLY A 161 0.60 18.37 -12.72
N ARG A 162 -0.68 18.12 -12.97
CA ARG A 162 -1.55 19.09 -13.66
C ARG A 162 -2.05 20.18 -12.71
N HIS A 163 -2.53 19.80 -11.54
CA HIS A 163 -3.06 20.72 -10.52
C HIS A 163 -2.37 20.45 -9.18
N LEU A 164 -1.58 21.41 -8.71
CA LEU A 164 -0.73 21.30 -7.52
C LEU A 164 -1.12 22.40 -6.53
N THR A 165 -1.53 22.01 -5.32
CA THR A 165 -2.09 22.95 -4.33
C THR A 165 -1.55 22.69 -2.93
N LYS A 166 -1.08 23.74 -2.25
CA LYS A 166 -0.57 23.69 -0.86
C LYS A 166 0.62 22.73 -0.71
N HIS A 167 1.78 23.14 -1.23
CA HIS A 167 3.04 22.42 -1.02
C HIS A 167 4.02 23.28 -0.23
N ALA A 168 4.61 22.74 0.84
CA ALA A 168 5.50 23.54 1.68
C ALA A 168 6.93 23.61 1.15
N SER A 169 7.51 22.52 0.63
CA SER A 169 8.86 22.58 0.05
C SER A 169 9.12 21.59 -1.10
N ILE A 170 9.79 22.07 -2.14
CA ILE A 170 10.29 21.28 -3.28
C ILE A 170 11.75 21.66 -3.57
N THR A 171 12.69 20.76 -3.32
CA THR A 171 14.12 21.13 -3.35
C THR A 171 14.74 21.26 -4.75
N ARG A 172 14.15 20.64 -5.79
CA ARG A 172 14.83 20.56 -7.10
C ARG A 172 13.97 20.96 -8.28
N TYR A 173 12.98 20.16 -8.65
CA TYR A 173 12.21 20.39 -9.87
C TYR A 173 10.71 20.34 -9.59
N LEU A 174 10.02 21.41 -9.97
CA LEU A 174 8.56 21.51 -10.01
C LEU A 174 8.09 21.74 -11.45
N THR A 175 7.24 20.85 -11.94
CA THR A 175 6.55 21.01 -13.23
C THR A 175 5.05 20.87 -13.04
N GLY A 176 4.26 21.88 -13.41
CA GLY A 176 2.82 21.71 -13.44
C GLY A 176 2.01 22.82 -14.10
N ARG A 177 0.78 22.49 -14.51
CA ARG A 177 -0.05 23.44 -15.27
C ARG A 177 -0.68 24.52 -14.39
N HIS A 178 -1.22 24.14 -13.24
CA HIS A 178 -1.86 25.03 -12.28
C HIS A 178 -1.22 24.85 -10.90
N LEU A 179 -0.56 25.88 -10.42
CA LEU A 179 0.23 25.89 -9.20
C LEU A 179 -0.37 26.91 -8.23
N THR A 180 -0.84 26.45 -7.06
CA THR A 180 -1.42 27.33 -6.05
C THR A 180 -0.81 27.13 -4.65
N LYS A 181 -0.40 28.22 -3.99
CA LYS A 181 0.12 28.22 -2.60
C LYS A 181 1.33 27.29 -2.40
N HIS A 182 2.47 27.67 -2.98
CA HIS A 182 3.75 26.96 -2.84
C HIS A 182 4.75 27.85 -2.10
N ALA A 183 5.36 27.34 -1.02
CA ALA A 183 6.20 28.19 -0.16
C ALA A 183 7.68 28.23 -0.56
N CYS A 184 8.26 27.15 -1.11
CA CYS A 184 9.67 27.13 -1.49
C CYS A 184 9.98 26.16 -2.63
N ILE A 185 10.63 26.65 -3.68
CA ILE A 185 11.18 25.88 -4.81
C ILE A 185 12.62 26.34 -5.04
N THR A 186 13.60 25.44 -4.87
CA THR A 186 15.01 25.86 -4.79
C THR A 186 15.75 25.92 -6.12
N ARG A 187 15.30 25.20 -7.17
CA ARG A 187 16.11 25.07 -8.41
C ARG A 187 15.36 25.40 -9.69
N TYR A 188 14.30 24.67 -10.01
CA TYR A 188 13.58 24.86 -11.27
C TYR A 188 12.07 24.78 -11.08
N LEU A 189 11.38 25.74 -11.69
CA LEU A 189 9.94 25.87 -11.74
C LEU A 189 9.48 26.01 -13.18
N THR A 190 8.57 25.14 -13.61
CA THR A 190 7.90 25.26 -14.90
C THR A 190 6.40 25.18 -14.67
N GLY A 191 5.67 26.23 -15.04
CA GLY A 191 4.22 26.18 -15.01
C GLY A 191 3.52 27.22 -15.87
N ARG A 192 2.24 26.93 -16.18
CA ARG A 192 1.42 27.78 -17.05
C ARG A 192 0.60 28.81 -16.27
N HIS A 193 0.12 28.43 -15.10
CA HIS A 193 -0.68 29.28 -14.22
C HIS A 193 -0.14 29.18 -12.79
N LEU A 194 0.44 30.29 -12.32
CA LEU A 194 1.06 30.46 -11.01
C LEU A 194 0.22 31.44 -10.19
N ILE A 195 -0.28 31.00 -9.02
CA ILE A 195 -1.09 31.81 -8.08
C ILE A 195 -0.62 31.55 -6.65
#